data_AF-A0A941BDF7-F1
#
_entry.id   AF-A0A941BDF7-F1
#
_cell.length_a   1.000
_cell.length_b   1.000
_cell.length_c   1.000
_cell.angle_alpha   90.00
_cell.angle_beta   90.00
_cell.angle_gamma   90.00
#
_symmetry.space_group_name_H-M   'P 1'
#
loop_
_entity.id
_entity.type
_entity.pdbx_description
1 polymer ?
#
loop_
_entity_poly.entity_id
_entity_poly.type
_entity_poly.pdbx_seq_one_letter_code
_entity_poly.pdbx_strand_id
1 'polypeptide(L)'
;MEYGDLVVRATPESIGVRTEIEVANTYERDATYSVQISIADGEGWTAYNRFWLQDVPPGKTGRDDAMIGSKDMGPVPQIPKIYVDEFTPVVDRE
;
A
#
# COMPACT_ATOMS: atom_id res chain seq x y z
N MET A 1 -1.13 10.14 -0.49
CA MET A 1 -2.31 10.31 0.40
C MET A 1 -1.89 9.77 1.76
N GLU A 2 -2.16 10.48 2.85
CA GLU A 2 -1.86 10.03 4.21
C GLU A 2 -3.16 9.62 4.90
N TYR A 3 -3.24 8.38 5.36
CA TYR A 3 -4.34 7.85 6.17
C TYR A 3 -3.84 7.74 7.61
N GLY A 4 -3.68 8.87 8.30
CA GLY A 4 -3.20 8.96 9.69
C GLY A 4 -1.83 8.32 9.91
N ASP A 5 -1.84 6.99 10.10
CA ASP A 5 -0.69 6.14 10.33
C ASP A 5 -0.11 5.53 9.04
N LEU A 6 -0.85 5.53 7.92
CA LEU A 6 -0.44 4.97 6.63
C LEU A 6 -0.01 6.08 5.64
N VAL A 7 1.17 5.92 5.06
CA VAL A 7 1.66 6.70 3.91
C VAL A 7 1.74 5.77 2.70
N VAL A 8 1.17 6.20 1.57
CA VAL A 8 1.33 5.51 0.28
C VAL A 8 1.92 6.45 -0.76
N ARG A 9 2.98 6.00 -1.42
CA ARG A 9 3.59 6.66 -2.58
C ARG A 9 3.49 5.74 -3.79
N ALA A 10 3.13 6.31 -4.94
CA ALA A 10 3.03 5.57 -6.19
C ALA A 10 3.78 6.34 -7.27
N THR A 11 4.78 5.69 -7.85
CA THR A 11 5.66 6.23 -8.88
C THR A 11 5.49 5.42 -10.16
N PRO A 12 4.98 6.03 -11.25
CA PRO A 12 4.91 5.37 -12.54
C PRO A 12 6.28 4.94 -13.03
N GLU A 13 6.39 3.69 -13.48
CA GLU A 13 7.58 3.15 -14.12
C GLU A 13 7.19 2.48 -15.46
N SER A 14 8.18 2.09 -16.26
CA SER A 14 7.94 1.55 -17.60
C SER A 14 7.16 0.23 -17.64
N ILE A 15 7.12 -0.50 -16.51
CA ILE A 15 6.52 -1.84 -16.43
C ILE A 15 5.29 -1.91 -15.51
N GLY A 16 4.99 -0.85 -14.77
CA GLY A 16 3.93 -0.81 -13.77
C GLY A 16 4.09 0.42 -12.87
N VAL A 17 3.42 0.43 -11.73
CA VAL A 17 3.52 1.54 -10.77
C VAL A 17 4.24 1.04 -9.52
N ARG A 18 5.44 1.56 -9.26
CA ARG A 18 6.18 1.28 -8.03
C ARG A 18 5.43 1.91 -6.87
N THR A 19 4.98 1.09 -5.95
CA THR A 19 4.16 1.50 -4.82
C THR A 19 4.90 1.19 -3.55
N GLU A 20 5.12 2.22 -2.74
CA GLU A 20 5.78 2.15 -1.46
C GLU A 20 4.78 2.50 -0.37
N ILE A 21 4.76 1.70 0.69
CA ILE A 21 3.93 1.94 1.86
C ILE A 21 4.77 2.11 3.13
N GLU A 22 4.30 2.96 4.02
CA GLU A 22 4.82 3.08 5.38
C GLU A 22 3.65 3.09 6.35
N VAL A 23 3.73 2.32 7.44
CA VAL A 23 2.74 2.35 8.52
C VAL A 23 3.42 2.59 9.85
N ALA A 24 3.05 3.69 10.52
CA ALA A 24 3.48 3.98 11.88
C ALA A 24 2.65 3.16 12.89
N ASN A 25 3.30 2.34 13.71
CA ASN A 25 2.63 1.64 14.79
C ASN A 25 2.44 2.56 16.00
N THR A 26 1.19 2.97 16.21
CA THR A 26 0.73 3.81 17.32
C THR A 26 0.24 3.02 18.54
N TYR A 27 0.24 1.67 18.46
CA TYR A 27 -0.09 0.80 19.59
C TYR A 27 1.12 0.59 20.52
N GLU A 28 0.84 0.27 21.78
CA GLU A 28 1.86 -0.08 22.80
C GLU A 28 2.34 -1.54 22.71
N ARG A 29 1.97 -2.26 21.63
CA ARG A 29 2.37 -3.65 21.35
C ARG A 29 2.76 -3.82 19.88
N ASP A 30 3.43 -4.92 19.55
CA ASP A 30 3.72 -5.30 18.17
C ASP A 30 2.41 -5.45 17.38
N ALA A 31 2.39 -4.94 16.15
CA ALA A 31 1.20 -4.97 15.30
C ALA A 31 1.56 -5.44 13.89
N THR A 32 0.73 -6.34 13.34
CA THR A 32 0.79 -6.70 11.93
C THR A 32 -0.24 -5.89 11.15
N TYR A 33 0.11 -5.33 9.99
CA TYR A 33 -0.83 -4.57 9.15
C TYR A 33 -1.07 -5.27 7.82
N SER A 34 -2.36 -5.50 7.51
CA SER A 34 -2.83 -5.90 6.17
C SER A 34 -3.36 -4.66 5.46
N VAL A 35 -2.67 -4.26 4.39
CA VAL A 35 -3.02 -3.08 3.59
C VAL A 35 -3.34 -3.51 2.18
N GLN A 36 -4.59 -3.31 1.73
CA GLN A 36 -4.96 -3.54 0.34
C GLN A 36 -5.02 -2.21 -0.41
N ILE A 37 -4.30 -2.13 -1.53
CA ILE A 37 -4.23 -0.95 -2.38
C ILE A 37 -4.67 -1.33 -3.80
N SER A 38 -5.48 -0.45 -4.40
CA SER A 38 -5.77 -0.45 -5.82
C SER A 38 -5.18 0.80 -6.47
N ILE A 39 -4.64 0.64 -7.68
CA ILE A 39 -4.18 1.73 -8.53
C ILE A 39 -4.99 1.71 -9.81
N ALA A 40 -5.52 2.86 -10.21
CA ALA A 40 -6.27 3.01 -11.45
C ALA A 40 -5.88 4.26 -12.24
N ASP A 41 -6.18 4.24 -13.54
CA ASP A 41 -6.17 5.42 -14.41
C ASP A 41 -7.54 6.15 -14.41
N GLY A 42 -8.62 5.41 -14.14
CA GLY A 42 -10.01 5.86 -14.28
C GLY A 42 -10.58 5.71 -15.69
N GLU A 43 -9.87 5.04 -16.59
CA GLU A 43 -10.24 4.77 -18.00
C GLU A 43 -10.29 3.27 -18.34
N GLY A 44 -9.85 2.39 -17.43
CA GLY A 44 -10.01 0.93 -17.54
C GLY A 44 -8.82 0.12 -17.05
N TRP A 45 -7.68 0.78 -16.78
CA TRP A 45 -6.55 0.16 -16.12
C TRP A 45 -6.78 0.16 -14.61
N THR A 46 -6.80 -1.03 -14.00
CA THR A 46 -6.85 -1.15 -12.53
C THR A 46 -6.07 -2.37 -12.10
N ALA A 47 -5.12 -2.18 -11.20
CA ALA A 47 -4.30 -3.23 -10.61
C ALA A 47 -4.33 -3.12 -9.08
N TYR A 48 -4.15 -4.25 -8.40
CA TYR A 48 -4.27 -4.34 -6.94
C TYR A 48 -3.07 -5.06 -6.33
N ASN A 49 -2.75 -4.73 -5.09
CA ASN A 49 -1.81 -5.50 -4.27
C ASN A 49 -2.24 -5.50 -2.80
N ARG A 50 -1.83 -6.53 -2.06
CA ARG A 50 -1.97 -6.58 -0.61
C ARG A 50 -0.58 -6.66 0.03
N PHE A 51 -0.29 -5.71 0.90
CA PHE A 51 0.94 -5.64 1.68
C PHE A 51 0.70 -6.21 3.07
N TRP A 52 1.72 -6.87 3.61
CA TRP A 52 1.73 -7.47 4.94
C TRP A 52 2.94 -6.98 5.72
N LEU A 53 2.75 -5.97 6.55
CA LEU A 53 3.79 -5.47 7.44
C LEU A 53 3.71 -6.25 8.75
N GLN A 54 4.54 -7.27 8.91
CA GLN A 54 4.52 -8.16 10.08
C GLN A 54 5.28 -7.54 11.26
N ASP A 55 4.75 -7.76 12.46
CA ASP A 55 5.41 -7.51 13.74
C ASP A 55 6.08 -6.13 13.84
N VAL A 56 5.38 -5.07 13.42
CA VAL A 56 5.89 -3.70 13.52
C VAL A 56 5.93 -3.32 15.00
N PRO A 57 7.10 -2.98 15.59
CA PRO A 57 7.17 -2.71 17.03
C PRO A 57 6.50 -1.39 17.44
N PRO A 58 6.14 -1.21 18.73
CA PRO A 58 5.55 0.02 19.26
C PRO A 58 6.37 1.26 18.92
N GLY A 59 5.70 2.28 18.38
CA GLY A 59 6.32 3.55 18.01
C GLY A 59 7.32 3.44 16.84
N LYS A 60 7.34 2.32 16.11
CA LYS A 60 8.16 2.12 14.91
C LYS A 60 7.31 2.19 13.64
N THR A 61 7.99 2.29 12.50
CA THR A 61 7.36 2.34 11.19
C THR A 61 7.72 1.08 10.40
N GLY A 62 6.71 0.31 10.01
CA GLY A 62 6.84 -0.77 9.04
C GLY A 62 6.84 -0.20 7.62
N ARG A 63 7.61 -0.81 6.72
CA ARG A 63 7.71 -0.39 5.31
C ARG A 63 7.73 -1.59 4.40
N ASP A 64 7.11 -1.46 3.24
CA ASP A 64 7.16 -2.44 2.17
C ASP A 64 6.91 -1.75 0.82
N ASP A 65 7.30 -2.41 -0.26
CA ASP A 65 7.13 -1.89 -1.60
C ASP A 65 6.89 -3.00 -2.63
N ALA A 66 6.18 -2.66 -3.69
CA ALA A 66 5.90 -3.58 -4.78
C ALA A 66 5.73 -2.85 -6.10
N MET A 67 6.04 -3.55 -7.20
CA MET A 67 5.60 -3.15 -8.53
C MET A 67 4.17 -3.64 -8.73
N ILE A 68 3.22 -2.72 -8.89
CA ILE A 68 1.80 -3.03 -9.07
C ILE A 68 1.42 -2.87 -10.54
N GLY A 69 0.76 -3.91 -11.08
CA GLY A 69 0.31 -3.97 -12.47
C GLY A 69 1.40 -4.43 -13.44
N SER A 70 1.04 -4.49 -14.72
CA SER A 70 1.95 -4.86 -15.80
C SER A 70 1.63 -4.10 -17.10
N LYS A 71 2.58 -4.10 -18.04
CA LYS A 71 2.38 -3.57 -19.39
C LYS A 71 1.29 -4.31 -20.20
N ASP A 72 0.95 -5.54 -19.81
CA ASP A 72 -0.03 -6.37 -20.52
C ASP A 72 -1.47 -5.96 -20.18
N MET A 73 -1.64 -5.16 -19.12
CA MET A 73 -2.92 -4.58 -18.70
C MET A 73 -3.28 -3.30 -19.49
N GLY A 74 -2.39 -2.85 -20.39
CA GLY A 74 -2.50 -1.59 -21.09
C GLY A 74 -1.40 -0.60 -20.70
N PRO A 75 -1.47 0.65 -21.21
CA PRO A 75 -0.48 1.66 -20.88
C PRO A 75 -0.48 1.95 -19.37
N VAL A 76 0.70 1.98 -18.77
CA VAL A 76 0.85 2.29 -17.34
C VAL A 76 0.41 3.74 -17.08
N PRO A 77 -0.46 3.99 -16.07
CA PRO A 77 -0.92 5.34 -15.76
C PRO A 77 0.23 6.25 -15.36
N GLN A 78 0.35 7.40 -16.03
CA GLN A 78 1.33 8.44 -15.69
C GLN A 78 0.90 9.30 -14.49
N ILE A 79 -0.41 9.32 -14.18
CA ILE A 79 -0.97 9.96 -13.01
C ILE A 79 -1.83 8.91 -12.29
N PRO A 80 -1.22 8.00 -11.51
CA PRO A 80 -1.93 6.90 -10.88
C PRO A 80 -2.86 7.45 -9.79
N LYS A 81 -4.12 7.01 -9.81
CA LYS A 81 -5.06 7.21 -8.70
C LYS A 81 -4.89 6.06 -7.73
N ILE A 82 -4.57 6.40 -6.49
CA ILE A 82 -4.33 5.43 -5.42
C ILE A 82 -5.58 5.33 -4.56
N TYR A 83 -6.02 4.10 -4.32
CA TYR A 83 -7.13 3.77 -3.43
C TYR A 83 -6.61 2.83 -2.34
N VAL A 84 -6.88 3.18 -1.08
CA VAL A 84 -6.68 2.26 0.06
C VAL A 84 -8.01 1.56 0.26
N ASP A 85 -8.09 0.30 -0.18
CA ASP A 85 -9.32 -0.48 -0.15
C ASP A 85 -9.57 -1.07 1.24
N GLU A 86 -8.49 -1.49 1.92
CA GLU A 86 -8.51 -2.08 3.25
C GLU A 86 -7.27 -1.65 4.02
N PHE A 87 -7.45 -1.24 5.28
CA PHE A 87 -6.35 -0.98 6.22
C PHE A 87 -6.71 -1.61 7.57
N THR A 88 -6.18 -2.81 7.81
CA THR A 88 -6.52 -3.61 8.99
C THR A 88 -5.28 -3.83 9.86
N PRO A 89 -5.20 -3.21 11.05
CA PRO A 89 -4.28 -3.64 12.09
C PRO A 89 -4.74 -4.98 12.67
N VAL A 90 -3.91 -5.99 12.50
CA VAL A 90 -4.01 -7.30 13.17
C VAL A 90 -3.17 -7.21 14.43
N VAL A 91 -3.81 -6.76 15.50
CA VAL A 91 -3.29 -6.84 16.86
C VAL A 91 -4.00 -7.99 17.58
N ASP A 92 -3.25 -8.81 18.33
CA ASP A 92 -3.89 -9.79 19.20
C ASP A 92 -4.84 -9.06 20.16
N ARG A 93 -6.11 -9.49 20.16
CA ARG A 93 -7.10 -9.02 21.13
C ARG A 93 -6.72 -9.59 22.48
N GLU A 94 -6.44 -8.69 23.43
CA GLU A 94 -6.43 -9.04 24.86
C GLU A 94 -7.82 -9.49 25.34
#